data_AF-A0A9P0KZM4-F1
#
_entry.id   AF-A0A9P0KZM4-F1
#
_cell.length_a   1.000
_cell.length_b   1.000
_cell.length_c   1.000
_cell.angle_alpha   90.00
_cell.angle_beta   90.00
_cell.angle_gamma   90.00
#
_symmetry.space_group_name_H-M   'P 1'
#
loop_
_entity.id
_entity.type
_entity.pdbx_description
1 polymer ?
#
loop_
_entity_poly.entity_id
_entity_poly.type
_entity_poly.pdbx_seq_one_letter_code
_entity_poly.pdbx_strand_id
1 'polypeptide(L)'
;MSSPEGEVTNQQVHELLKNVLDKNIEIKPEIIDNKMAITQEIHELRKDFNVELSKLKPENKDLRDENKELRRNKLEVVFRRLRKFNIIIYGLKGSNRRNDIKHALQVFNQTLNVPCTDRDLRDFYRVGTAVEERVGPFLIEIISYQLKLDIFANVKKLKGSGLYIANDYNSSDYGN
;
A
#
# COMPACT_ATOMS: atom_id res chain seq x y z
N MET A 1 -77.04 14.00 18.13
CA MET A 1 -77.18 15.20 18.97
C MET A 1 -75.78 15.74 19.19
N SER A 2 -75.43 16.77 18.44
CA SER A 2 -74.10 17.41 18.50
C SER A 2 -74.03 18.24 19.77
N SER A 3 -73.02 18.01 20.59
CA SER A 3 -72.75 18.79 21.80
C SER A 3 -72.55 20.27 21.42
N PRO A 4 -73.07 21.23 22.22
CA PRO A 4 -72.88 22.64 21.95
C PRO A 4 -71.41 22.99 22.15
N GLU A 5 -70.76 23.48 21.09
CA GLU A 5 -69.43 24.06 21.15
C GLU A 5 -69.47 25.21 22.15
N GLY A 6 -68.74 25.08 23.26
CA GLY A 6 -68.70 26.11 24.30
C GLY A 6 -68.10 27.39 23.75
N GLU A 7 -68.87 28.48 23.78
CA GLU A 7 -68.39 29.80 23.38
C GLU A 7 -67.29 30.27 24.34
N VAL A 8 -66.07 30.40 23.83
CA VAL A 8 -64.92 30.92 24.58
C VAL A 8 -65.13 32.41 24.82
N THR A 9 -65.08 32.84 26.08
CA THR A 9 -65.23 34.25 26.44
C THR A 9 -63.95 35.04 26.21
N ASN A 10 -64.08 36.33 25.86
CA ASN A 10 -62.92 37.23 25.69
C ASN A 10 -62.04 37.32 26.95
N GLN A 11 -62.61 37.13 28.14
CA GLN A 11 -61.87 37.09 29.40
C GLN A 11 -60.95 35.86 29.49
N GLN A 12 -61.45 34.68 29.13
CA GLN A 12 -60.65 33.45 29.08
C GLN A 12 -59.52 33.55 28.04
N VAL A 13 -59.78 34.18 26.89
CA VAL A 13 -58.74 34.46 25.89
C VAL A 13 -57.66 35.39 26.46
N HIS A 14 -58.05 36.47 27.15
CA HIS A 14 -57.10 37.42 27.73
C HIS A 14 -56.23 36.78 28.83
N GLU A 15 -56.81 35.95 29.68
CA GLU A 15 -56.08 35.24 30.74
C GLU A 15 -55.09 34.23 30.16
N LEU A 16 -55.48 33.48 29.12
CA LEU A 16 -54.58 32.60 28.39
C LEU A 16 -53.43 33.37 27.73
N LEU A 17 -53.71 34.50 27.08
CA LEU A 17 -52.69 35.36 26.47
C LEU A 17 -51.69 35.87 27.50
N LYS A 18 -52.17 36.29 28.68
CA LYS A 18 -51.31 36.74 29.78
C LYS A 18 -50.42 35.61 30.29
N ASN A 19 -50.98 34.42 30.52
CA ASN A 19 -50.22 33.25 30.96
C ASN A 19 -49.15 32.83 29.94
N VAL A 20 -49.44 32.95 28.63
CA VAL A 20 -48.48 32.68 27.55
C VAL A 20 -47.39 33.75 27.50
N LEU A 21 -47.74 35.01 27.73
CA LEU A 21 -46.78 36.13 27.81
C LEU A 21 -45.83 35.95 28.98
N ASP A 22 -46.35 35.64 30.17
CA ASP A 22 -45.57 35.45 31.39
C ASP A 22 -44.62 34.25 31.23
N LYS A 23 -45.11 33.11 30.71
CA LYS A 23 -44.25 31.97 30.38
C LYS A 23 -43.18 32.29 29.33
N ASN A 24 -43.50 33.11 28.31
CA ASN A 24 -42.52 33.54 27.33
C ASN A 24 -41.45 34.46 27.94
N ILE A 25 -41.79 35.27 28.94
CA ILE A 25 -40.84 36.10 29.67
C ILE A 25 -39.90 35.23 30.50
N GLU A 26 -40.38 34.14 31.09
CA GLU A 26 -39.58 33.20 31.87
C GLU A 26 -38.68 32.30 31.01
N ILE A 27 -39.19 31.79 29.89
CA ILE A 27 -38.46 30.84 29.02
C ILE A 27 -37.35 31.54 28.20
N LYS A 28 -37.53 32.80 27.82
CA LYS A 28 -36.56 33.52 26.97
C LYS A 28 -35.17 33.63 27.59
N PRO A 29 -34.99 34.04 28.86
CA PRO A 29 -33.70 34.05 29.54
C PRO A 29 -33.04 32.67 29.56
N GLU A 30 -33.78 31.61 29.89
CA GLU A 30 -33.25 30.24 29.94
C GLU A 30 -32.72 29.79 28.57
N ILE A 31 -33.44 30.12 27.47
CA ILE A 31 -32.98 29.85 26.11
C ILE A 31 -31.68 30.60 25.80
N ILE A 32 -31.56 31.86 26.25
CA ILE A 32 -30.36 32.68 26.03
C ILE A 32 -29.17 32.07 26.78
N ASP A 33 -29.36 31.70 28.05
CA ASP A 33 -28.31 31.10 28.89
C ASP A 33 -27.85 29.76 28.32
N ASN A 34 -28.78 28.89 27.94
CA ASN A 34 -28.47 27.62 27.30
C ASN A 34 -27.71 27.80 25.97
N LYS A 35 -28.13 28.78 25.16
CA LYS A 35 -27.43 29.10 23.91
C LYS A 35 -26.00 29.59 24.18
N MET A 36 -25.80 30.40 25.22
CA MET A 36 -24.47 30.87 25.62
C MET A 36 -23.58 29.72 26.08
N ALA A 37 -24.10 28.84 26.95
CA ALA A 37 -23.38 27.67 27.44
C ALA A 37 -22.96 26.73 26.28
N ILE A 38 -23.89 26.41 25.37
CA ILE A 38 -23.59 25.58 24.19
C ILE A 38 -22.54 26.23 23.30
N THR A 39 -22.63 27.55 23.08
CA THR A 39 -21.66 28.28 22.25
C THR A 39 -20.26 28.23 22.86
N GLN A 40 -20.16 28.34 24.19
CA GLN A 40 -18.90 28.26 24.91
C GLN A 40 -18.31 26.85 24.86
N GLU A 41 -19.12 25.82 25.05
CA GLU A 41 -18.67 24.42 24.95
C GLU A 41 -18.17 24.09 23.54
N ILE A 42 -18.89 24.52 22.49
CA ILE A 42 -18.44 24.39 21.10
C ILE A 42 -17.11 25.12 20.88
N HIS A 43 -16.91 26.28 21.50
CA HIS A 43 -15.67 27.03 21.37
C HIS A 43 -14.47 26.27 21.97
N GLU A 44 -14.61 25.74 23.18
CA GLU A 44 -13.55 24.96 23.82
C GLU A 44 -13.26 23.67 23.06
N LEU A 45 -14.30 22.93 22.62
CA LEU A 45 -14.11 21.73 21.78
C LEU A 45 -13.35 22.03 20.49
N ARG A 46 -13.66 23.16 19.83
CA ARG A 46 -12.93 23.58 18.62
C ARG A 46 -11.48 23.93 18.93
N LYS A 47 -11.22 24.55 20.07
CA LYS A 47 -9.87 24.91 20.50
C LYS A 47 -9.02 23.67 20.75
N ASP A 48 -9.54 22.72 21.51
CA ASP A 48 -8.86 21.45 21.79
C ASP A 48 -8.61 20.65 20.52
N PHE A 49 -9.63 20.56 19.65
CA PHE A 49 -9.50 19.90 18.36
C PHE A 49 -8.41 20.56 17.49
N ASN A 50 -8.36 21.89 17.44
CA ASN A 50 -7.34 22.60 16.67
C ASN A 50 -5.93 22.38 17.24
N VAL A 51 -5.79 22.31 18.57
CA VAL A 51 -4.51 21.99 19.22
C VAL A 51 -4.06 20.58 18.82
N GLU A 52 -4.93 19.58 18.90
CA GLU A 52 -4.58 18.21 18.53
C GLU A 52 -4.26 18.08 17.03
N LEU A 53 -5.08 18.70 16.18
CA LEU A 53 -4.87 18.73 14.73
C LEU A 53 -3.55 19.42 14.35
N SER A 54 -3.14 20.45 15.09
CA SER A 54 -1.87 21.15 14.88
C SER A 54 -0.65 20.29 15.21
N LYS A 55 -0.81 19.28 16.09
CA LYS A 55 0.25 18.31 16.45
C LYS A 55 0.28 17.14 15.47
N LEU A 56 -0.88 16.61 15.09
CA LEU A 56 -0.97 15.44 14.21
C LEU A 56 -0.56 15.72 12.76
N LYS A 57 -0.82 16.94 12.26
CA LYS A 57 -0.43 17.33 10.88
C LYS A 57 1.07 17.25 10.62
N PRO A 58 1.95 17.88 11.44
CA PRO A 58 3.39 17.77 11.24
C PRO A 58 3.88 16.34 11.46
N GLU A 59 3.41 15.64 12.50
CA GLU A 59 3.83 14.25 12.76
C GLU A 59 3.50 13.32 11.57
N ASN A 60 2.31 13.44 10.99
CA ASN A 60 1.93 12.65 9.82
C ASN A 60 2.77 13.01 8.59
N LYS A 61 3.14 14.30 8.45
CA LYS A 61 4.05 14.73 7.38
C LYS A 61 5.45 14.13 7.58
N ASP A 62 5.99 14.21 8.78
CA ASP A 62 7.32 13.69 9.11
C ASP A 62 7.38 12.18 8.89
N LEU A 63 6.36 11.44 9.33
CA LEU A 63 6.25 9.99 9.09
C LEU A 63 6.13 9.64 7.61
N ARG A 64 5.44 10.46 6.81
CA ARG A 64 5.35 10.25 5.36
C ARG A 64 6.68 10.50 4.67
N ASP A 65 7.38 11.55 5.07
CA ASP A 65 8.69 11.91 4.53
C ASP A 65 9.73 10.84 4.91
N GLU A 66 9.75 10.38 6.16
CA GLU A 66 10.59 9.26 6.60
C GLU A 66 10.27 7.97 5.83
N ASN A 67 9.00 7.60 5.70
CA ASN A 67 8.61 6.41 4.93
C ASN A 67 9.07 6.49 3.47
N LYS A 68 8.95 7.67 2.86
CA LYS A 68 9.42 7.90 1.49
C LYS A 68 10.93 7.74 1.39
N GLU A 69 11.67 8.28 2.36
CA GLU A 69 13.13 8.15 2.42
C GLU A 69 13.57 6.69 2.62
N LEU A 70 12.95 5.97 3.55
CA LEU A 70 13.24 4.56 3.82
C LEU A 70 13.01 3.69 2.57
N ARG A 71 11.87 3.90 1.88
CA ARG A 71 11.55 3.16 0.65
C ARG A 71 12.55 3.44 -0.45
N ARG A 72 12.84 4.71 -0.73
CA ARG A 72 13.68 5.09 -1.86
C ARG A 72 15.16 4.84 -1.61
N ASN A 73 15.68 5.18 -0.44
CA ASN A 73 17.12 5.19 -0.21
C ASN A 73 17.63 3.89 0.40
N LYS A 74 16.87 3.26 1.29
CA LYS A 74 17.33 2.05 1.99
C LYS A 74 16.87 0.78 1.28
N LEU A 75 15.57 0.65 1.03
CA LEU A 75 15.04 -0.59 0.44
C LEU A 75 15.50 -0.78 -1.00
N GLU A 76 15.42 0.22 -1.87
CA GLU A 76 15.85 0.07 -3.27
C GLU A 76 17.34 -0.26 -3.38
N VAL A 77 18.20 0.36 -2.57
CA VAL A 77 19.64 0.08 -2.58
C VAL A 77 19.92 -1.34 -2.12
N VAL A 78 19.25 -1.81 -1.05
CA VAL A 78 19.39 -3.18 -0.57
C VAL A 78 18.89 -4.18 -1.62
N PHE A 79 17.70 -3.97 -2.18
CA PHE A 79 17.17 -4.86 -3.22
C PHE A 79 18.05 -4.89 -4.46
N ARG A 80 18.57 -3.74 -4.91
CA ARG A 80 19.51 -3.69 -6.04
C ARG A 80 20.78 -4.47 -5.74
N ARG A 81 21.31 -4.41 -4.51
CA ARG A 81 22.48 -5.19 -4.09
C ARG A 81 22.21 -6.68 -4.04
N LEU A 82 21.05 -7.10 -3.54
CA LEU A 82 20.65 -8.51 -3.46
C LEU A 82 20.44 -9.09 -4.87
N ARG A 83 19.67 -8.40 -5.71
CA ARG A 83 19.33 -8.84 -7.07
C ARG A 83 20.46 -8.70 -8.08
N LYS A 84 21.52 -7.96 -7.72
CA LYS A 84 22.72 -7.80 -8.55
C LYS A 84 23.26 -9.14 -9.05
N PHE A 85 23.14 -10.19 -8.24
CA PHE A 85 23.65 -11.52 -8.53
C PHE A 85 22.61 -12.48 -9.13
N ASN A 86 21.37 -12.04 -9.27
CA ASN A 86 20.27 -12.87 -9.71
C ASN A 86 20.16 -12.87 -11.23
N ILE A 87 19.83 -14.03 -11.78
CA ILE A 87 19.48 -14.24 -13.17
C ILE A 87 18.14 -14.95 -13.24
N ILE A 88 17.29 -14.57 -14.19
CA ILE A 88 16.03 -15.23 -14.47
C ILE A 88 16.15 -16.00 -15.78
N ILE A 89 15.84 -17.29 -15.79
CA ILE A 89 15.79 -18.14 -16.98
C ILE A 89 14.35 -18.55 -17.28
N TYR A 90 13.91 -18.26 -18.50
CA TYR A 90 12.62 -18.64 -19.05
C TYR A 90 12.76 -19.83 -20.01
N GLY A 91 11.71 -20.64 -20.12
CA GLY A 91 11.62 -21.75 -21.08
C GLY A 91 12.26 -23.07 -20.61
N LEU A 92 12.87 -23.11 -19.42
CA LEU A 92 13.36 -24.35 -18.82
C LEU A 92 12.17 -25.26 -18.45
N LYS A 93 12.02 -26.36 -19.20
CA LYS A 93 11.01 -27.40 -18.93
C LYS A 93 11.53 -28.32 -17.84
N GLY A 94 11.24 -27.93 -16.60
CA GLY A 94 11.68 -28.65 -15.42
C GLY A 94 10.60 -29.48 -14.75
N SER A 95 10.94 -30.70 -14.32
CA SER A 95 10.06 -31.60 -13.56
C SER A 95 10.49 -31.79 -12.11
N ASN A 96 11.78 -31.63 -11.81
CA ASN A 96 12.33 -31.70 -10.46
C ASN A 96 13.56 -30.81 -10.31
N ARG A 97 13.79 -30.29 -9.09
CA ARG A 97 14.84 -29.30 -8.81
C ARG A 97 16.23 -29.72 -9.27
N ARG A 98 16.63 -30.99 -9.09
CA ARG A 98 17.98 -31.45 -9.45
C ARG A 98 18.21 -31.47 -10.96
N ASN A 99 17.21 -31.91 -11.72
CA ASN A 99 17.27 -31.91 -13.17
C ASN A 99 17.25 -30.48 -13.71
N ASP A 100 16.48 -29.59 -13.08
CA ASP A 100 16.38 -28.18 -13.47
C ASP A 100 17.73 -27.45 -13.32
N ILE A 101 18.42 -27.69 -12.20
CA ILE A 101 19.79 -27.20 -11.99
C ILE A 101 20.74 -27.76 -13.04
N LYS A 102 20.70 -29.07 -13.30
CA LYS A 102 21.55 -29.70 -14.32
C LYS A 102 21.30 -29.11 -15.72
N HIS A 103 20.05 -28.89 -16.09
CA HIS A 103 19.71 -28.26 -17.36
C HIS A 103 20.21 -26.82 -17.43
N ALA A 104 20.06 -26.02 -16.37
CA ALA A 104 20.61 -24.67 -16.33
C ALA A 104 22.15 -24.68 -16.48
N LEU A 105 22.85 -25.58 -15.78
CA LEU A 105 24.29 -25.76 -15.92
C LEU A 105 24.69 -26.22 -17.33
N GLN A 106 23.94 -27.12 -17.95
CA GLN A 106 24.17 -27.51 -19.34
C GLN A 106 24.04 -26.32 -20.30
N VAL A 107 23.01 -25.49 -20.12
CA VAL A 107 22.83 -24.26 -20.92
C VAL A 107 24.04 -23.33 -20.76
N PHE A 108 24.52 -23.11 -19.53
CA PHE A 108 25.69 -22.28 -19.28
C PHE A 108 26.97 -22.85 -19.91
N ASN A 109 27.28 -24.12 -19.64
CA ASN A 109 28.53 -24.71 -20.08
C ASN A 109 28.55 -25.03 -21.58
N GLN A 110 27.47 -25.62 -22.11
CA GLN A 110 27.43 -26.14 -23.49
C GLN A 110 26.93 -25.11 -24.50
N THR A 111 25.92 -24.32 -24.15
CA THR A 111 25.33 -23.34 -25.08
C THR A 111 26.03 -21.98 -24.99
N LEU A 112 26.26 -21.48 -23.78
CA LEU A 112 26.90 -20.17 -23.60
C LEU A 112 28.44 -20.25 -23.63
N ASN A 113 29.01 -21.45 -23.44
CA ASN A 113 30.44 -21.68 -23.25
C ASN A 113 30.99 -20.89 -22.05
N VAL A 114 30.23 -20.88 -20.95
CA VAL A 114 30.61 -20.24 -19.69
C VAL A 114 30.75 -21.34 -18.62
N PRO A 115 31.98 -21.61 -18.15
CA PRO A 115 32.22 -22.60 -17.09
C PRO A 115 31.40 -22.26 -15.85
N CYS A 116 30.54 -23.18 -15.43
CA CYS A 116 29.69 -23.02 -14.26
C CYS A 116 29.38 -24.37 -13.62
N THR A 117 29.49 -24.44 -12.30
CA THR A 117 29.20 -25.62 -11.49
C THR A 117 28.07 -25.35 -10.52
N ASP A 118 27.56 -26.39 -9.87
CA ASP A 118 26.57 -26.26 -8.80
C ASP A 118 27.07 -25.41 -7.63
N ARG A 119 28.38 -25.40 -7.37
CA ARG A 119 29.03 -24.56 -6.35
C ARG A 119 29.02 -23.08 -6.66
N ASP A 120 28.83 -22.70 -7.92
CA ASP A 120 28.72 -21.29 -8.32
C ASP A 120 27.31 -20.72 -8.10
N LEU A 121 26.35 -21.60 -7.79
CA LEU A 121 24.96 -21.25 -7.52
C LEU A 121 24.75 -21.19 -6.00
N ARG A 122 24.26 -20.05 -5.52
CA ARG A 122 23.82 -19.89 -4.12
C ARG A 122 22.44 -20.50 -3.92
N ASP A 123 21.51 -20.20 -4.83
CA ASP A 123 20.16 -20.74 -4.79
C ASP A 123 19.56 -20.86 -6.19
N PHE A 124 18.54 -21.69 -6.29
CA PHE A 124 17.82 -22.01 -7.51
C PHE A 124 16.38 -22.38 -7.15
N TYR A 125 15.43 -21.57 -7.59
CA TYR A 125 14.01 -21.78 -7.35
C TYR A 125 13.14 -21.22 -8.48
N ARG A 126 11.91 -21.70 -8.55
CA ARG A 126 10.92 -21.24 -9.53
C ARG A 126 10.22 -19.99 -8.99
N VAL A 127 10.04 -18.98 -9.84
CA VAL A 127 9.32 -17.76 -9.50
C VAL A 127 7.89 -17.83 -10.04
N GLY A 128 6.94 -17.50 -9.18
CA GLY A 128 5.51 -17.50 -9.48
C GLY A 128 4.87 -18.88 -9.35
N THR A 129 3.54 -18.88 -9.30
CA THR A 129 2.74 -20.11 -9.26
C THR A 129 2.66 -20.72 -10.65
N ALA A 130 2.85 -22.03 -10.77
CA ALA A 130 2.59 -22.73 -12.01
C ALA A 130 1.07 -22.69 -12.28
N VAL A 131 0.64 -22.02 -13.34
CA VAL A 131 -0.76 -21.97 -13.76
C VAL A 131 -0.91 -22.83 -15.01
N GLU A 132 -1.58 -23.97 -14.84
CA GLU A 132 -2.13 -24.97 -15.78
C GLU A 132 -1.26 -25.39 -16.99
N GLU A 133 -0.63 -24.48 -17.73
CA GLU A 133 0.23 -24.78 -18.89
C GLU A 133 1.49 -23.89 -18.99
N ARG A 134 1.62 -22.82 -18.19
CA ARG A 134 2.81 -21.94 -18.22
C ARG A 134 3.79 -22.32 -17.12
N VAL A 135 4.89 -22.91 -17.56
CA VAL A 135 6.07 -23.19 -16.76
C VAL A 135 6.70 -21.85 -16.34
N GLY A 136 6.52 -21.45 -15.07
CA GLY A 136 7.09 -20.22 -14.52
C GLY A 136 8.62 -20.18 -14.64
N PRO A 137 9.24 -19.00 -14.72
CA PRO A 137 10.69 -18.89 -14.86
C PRO A 137 11.43 -19.37 -13.61
N PHE A 138 12.71 -19.67 -13.77
CA PHE A 138 13.61 -19.95 -12.65
C PHE A 138 14.45 -18.73 -12.33
N LEU A 139 14.56 -18.41 -11.05
CA LEU A 139 15.53 -17.45 -10.53
C LEU A 139 16.72 -18.23 -9.98
N ILE A 140 17.89 -17.77 -10.38
CA ILE A 140 19.18 -18.35 -10.03
C ILE A 140 20.00 -17.26 -9.35
N GLU A 141 20.40 -17.51 -8.11
CA GLU A 141 21.32 -16.64 -7.39
C GLU A 141 22.74 -17.14 -7.62
N ILE A 142 23.59 -16.31 -8.21
CA ILE A 142 24.97 -16.67 -8.53
C ILE A 142 25.91 -16.09 -7.47
N ILE A 143 26.97 -16.81 -7.09
CA ILE A 143 27.92 -16.29 -6.09
C ILE A 143 28.77 -15.14 -6.65
N SER A 144 29.21 -15.25 -7.90
CA SER A 144 30.08 -14.29 -8.56
C SER A 144 29.32 -13.37 -9.53
N TYR A 145 29.47 -12.05 -9.35
CA TYR A 145 28.93 -11.08 -10.31
C TYR A 145 29.64 -11.17 -11.66
N GLN A 146 30.93 -11.52 -11.68
CA GLN A 146 31.67 -11.68 -12.93
C GLN A 146 31.09 -12.82 -13.76
N LEU A 147 30.76 -13.96 -13.12
CA LEU A 147 30.13 -15.08 -13.80
C LEU A 147 28.77 -14.69 -14.41
N LYS A 148 27.98 -13.87 -13.70
CA LYS A 148 26.75 -13.30 -14.26
C LYS A 148 27.04 -12.46 -15.52
N LEU A 149 28.03 -11.56 -15.48
CA LEU A 149 28.40 -10.76 -16.64
C LEU A 149 28.83 -11.62 -17.83
N ASP A 150 29.60 -12.67 -17.58
CA ASP A 150 30.06 -13.60 -18.62
C ASP A 150 28.88 -14.37 -19.25
N ILE A 151 27.88 -14.76 -18.44
CA ILE A 151 26.62 -15.32 -18.93
C ILE A 151 25.90 -14.33 -19.85
N PHE A 152 25.70 -13.08 -19.41
CA PHE A 152 25.00 -12.06 -20.21
C PHE A 152 25.74 -11.67 -21.49
N ALA A 153 27.07 -11.66 -21.49
CA ALA A 153 27.88 -11.43 -22.68
C ALA A 153 27.61 -12.48 -23.78
N ASN A 154 27.21 -13.69 -23.37
CA ASN A 154 26.99 -14.82 -24.27
C ASN A 154 25.51 -15.13 -24.55
N VAL A 155 24.54 -14.43 -23.91
CA VAL A 155 23.09 -14.70 -24.03
C VAL A 155 22.57 -14.74 -25.47
N LYS A 156 23.19 -14.00 -26.39
CA LYS A 156 22.83 -14.02 -27.82
C LYS A 156 22.90 -15.43 -28.45
N LYS A 157 23.73 -16.32 -27.89
CA LYS A 157 23.86 -17.73 -28.31
C LYS A 157 22.61 -18.58 -28.04
N LEU A 158 21.68 -18.09 -27.20
CA LEU A 158 20.40 -18.76 -26.93
C LEU A 158 19.36 -18.53 -28.03
N LYS A 159 19.64 -17.68 -29.03
CA LYS A 159 18.69 -17.38 -30.10
C LYS A 159 18.29 -18.67 -30.84
N GLY A 160 16.99 -18.94 -30.89
CA GLY A 160 16.44 -20.14 -31.54
C GLY A 160 16.29 -21.36 -30.61
N SER A 161 16.82 -21.33 -29.38
CA SER A 161 16.67 -22.42 -28.40
C SER A 161 15.31 -22.46 -27.68
N GLY A 162 14.54 -21.36 -27.76
CA GLY A 162 13.33 -21.17 -26.95
C GLY A 162 13.62 -20.81 -25.49
N LEU A 163 14.88 -20.69 -25.09
CA LEU A 163 15.30 -20.21 -23.78
C LEU A 163 15.61 -18.70 -23.83
N TYR A 164 15.30 -18.01 -22.74
CA TYR A 164 15.59 -16.60 -22.58
C TYR A 164 16.14 -16.32 -21.18
N ILE A 165 17.13 -15.44 -21.10
CA ILE A 165 17.76 -15.05 -19.85
C ILE A 165 17.61 -13.55 -19.65
N ALA A 166 17.13 -13.16 -18.47
CA ALA A 166 16.92 -11.77 -18.09
C ALA A 166 17.57 -11.44 -16.74
N ASN A 167 17.83 -10.16 -16.53
CA ASN A 167 18.20 -9.63 -15.22
C ASN A 167 16.96 -9.61 -14.31
N ASP A 168 17.18 -9.85 -13.02
CA ASP A 168 16.18 -9.59 -11.98
C ASP A 168 16.22 -8.10 -11.62
N TYR A 169 15.39 -7.32 -12.31
CA TYR A 169 15.22 -5.90 -12.05
C TYR A 169 14.04 -5.65 -11.13
N ASN A 170 14.09 -4.55 -10.37
CA ASN A 170 12.93 -4.11 -9.60
C ASN A 170 11.95 -3.32 -10.48
N SER A 171 10.73 -3.10 -10.03
CA SER A 171 9.71 -2.33 -10.78
C SER A 171 10.16 -0.92 -11.13
N SER A 172 11.00 -0.29 -10.31
CA SER A 172 11.58 1.04 -10.57
C SER A 172 12.67 1.05 -11.65
N ASP A 173 13.31 -0.09 -11.93
CA ASP A 173 14.34 -0.25 -12.95
C ASP A 173 13.71 -0.48 -14.35
N TYR A 174 12.43 -0.87 -14.42
CA TYR A 174 11.71 -1.12 -15.68
C TYR A 174 11.22 0.14 -16.40
N GLY A 175 11.42 1.34 -15.84
CA GLY A 175 11.09 2.61 -16.47
C GLY A 175 9.59 2.77 -16.75
N ASN A 176 8.83 3.16 -15.73
CA ASN A 176 7.54 3.83 -15.88
C ASN A 176 7.70 5.31 -15.50
#